data_AF-A0A438KPH4-F1
#
_entry.id   AF-A0A438KPH4-F1
#
_cell.length_a   1.000
_cell.length_b   1.000
_cell.length_c   1.000
_cell.angle_alpha   90.00
_cell.angle_beta   90.00
_cell.angle_gamma   90.00
#
_symmetry.space_group_name_H-M   'P 1'
#
loop_
_entity.id
_entity.type
_entity.pdbx_description
1 polymer ?
#
loop_
_entity_poly.entity_id
_entity_poly.type
_entity_poly.pdbx_seq_one_letter_code
_entity_poly.pdbx_strand_id
1 'polypeptide(L)'
;MLISSISCFLAGFTHSAFSLGYEAGINKCPIDGNMVPPGALITFVQKGLQFVEMEANLSNSDTDVDDDFSFLQPLDLITKDVHQLRQMIREKKRNLQKEKDKESDKEHELVRARVREKERLERQERQERQERQEKQERQERQEIQERQERQERQERQEKEKEREKEKEREKDKEREKQHDDQIDTEMTTDQKM
;
A
#
# COMPACT_ATOMS: atom_id res chain seq x y z
N MET A 1 66.35 23.55 17.25
CA MET A 1 65.60 24.36 18.23
C MET A 1 65.32 25.82 17.80
N LEU A 2 65.91 26.34 16.71
CA LEU A 2 65.72 27.75 16.31
C LEU A 2 64.59 28.04 15.30
N ILE A 3 63.94 27.02 14.73
CA ILE A 3 62.97 27.22 13.64
C ILE A 3 61.53 27.36 14.18
N SER A 4 61.26 26.94 15.42
CA SER A 4 59.92 27.06 16.02
C SER A 4 59.55 28.48 16.45
N SER A 5 60.50 29.41 16.50
CA SER A 5 60.28 30.77 17.04
C SER A 5 59.83 31.78 15.99
N ILE A 6 60.10 31.60 14.70
CA ILE A 6 59.96 32.72 13.74
C ILE A 6 58.56 32.81 13.12
N SER A 7 57.81 31.70 13.05
CA SER A 7 56.45 31.70 12.48
C SER A 7 55.39 32.29 13.43
N CYS A 8 55.50 32.06 14.75
CA CYS A 8 54.50 32.52 15.72
C CYS A 8 54.77 33.93 16.29
N PHE A 9 56.01 34.42 16.22
CA PHE A 9 56.35 35.76 16.72
C PHE A 9 55.69 36.92 15.94
N LEU A 10 55.20 36.66 14.71
CA LEU A 10 54.58 37.70 13.88
C LEU A 10 53.08 37.95 14.21
N ALA A 11 52.40 37.03 14.89
CA ALA A 11 50.97 37.15 15.23
C ALA A 11 50.70 37.45 16.72
N GLY A 12 51.74 37.44 17.58
CA GLY A 12 51.62 37.80 19.00
C GLY A 12 51.07 36.72 19.95
N PHE A 13 50.84 35.50 19.47
CA PHE A 13 50.24 34.40 20.25
C PHE A 13 51.26 33.45 20.91
N THR A 14 52.29 34.02 21.57
CA THR A 14 53.41 33.25 22.13
C THR A 14 53.00 32.20 23.16
N HIS A 15 52.11 32.55 24.09
CA HIS A 15 51.62 31.63 25.12
C HIS A 15 50.77 30.51 24.52
N SER A 16 49.86 30.82 23.60
CA SER A 16 49.00 29.83 22.95
C SER A 16 49.79 28.84 22.10
N ALA A 17 50.81 29.30 21.36
CA ALA A 17 51.67 28.42 20.60
C ALA A 17 52.56 27.54 21.47
N PHE A 18 53.00 28.03 22.63
CA PHE A 18 53.73 27.22 23.60
C PHE A 18 52.85 26.09 24.16
N SER A 19 51.64 26.42 24.64
CA SER A 19 50.69 25.42 25.15
C SER A 19 50.29 24.41 24.08
N LEU A 20 49.90 24.87 22.89
CA LEU A 20 49.53 24.00 21.78
C LEU A 20 50.69 23.13 21.30
N GLY A 21 51.90 23.68 21.22
CA GLY A 21 53.10 22.92 20.81
C GLY A 21 53.40 21.75 21.75
N TYR A 22 53.18 21.94 23.05
CA TYR A 22 53.33 20.89 24.04
C TYR A 22 52.17 19.88 24.01
N GLU A 23 50.93 20.36 24.02
CA GLU A 23 49.72 19.53 24.07
C GLU A 23 49.53 18.71 22.79
N ALA A 24 49.72 19.31 21.62
CA ALA A 24 49.62 18.63 20.33
C ALA A 24 50.85 17.78 20.00
N GLY A 25 51.90 17.80 20.83
CA GLY A 25 53.10 17.00 20.63
C GLY A 25 53.79 17.27 19.29
N ILE A 26 53.83 18.53 18.85
CA ILE A 26 54.32 18.93 17.52
C ILE A 26 55.77 18.47 17.29
N ASN A 27 56.55 18.35 18.36
CA ASN A 27 57.93 17.84 18.34
C ASN A 27 58.06 16.35 17.96
N LYS A 28 56.96 15.59 17.97
CA LYS A 28 56.90 14.18 17.56
C LYS A 28 56.27 14.01 16.16
N CYS A 29 55.77 15.08 15.55
CA CYS A 29 55.19 15.03 14.22
C CYS A 29 56.30 14.91 13.15
N PRO A 30 56.14 14.02 12.15
CA PRO A 30 57.13 13.84 11.09
C PRO A 30 57.06 14.93 10.00
N ILE A 31 56.72 16.17 10.37
CA ILE A 31 56.53 17.29 9.44
C ILE A 31 57.75 18.20 9.49
N ASP A 32 58.38 18.43 8.34
CA ASP A 32 59.45 19.40 8.21
C ASP A 32 58.87 20.82 8.08
N GLY A 33 59.10 21.65 9.09
CA GLY A 33 58.64 23.03 9.13
C GLY A 33 59.23 23.92 8.03
N ASN A 34 60.38 23.56 7.45
CA ASN A 34 60.98 24.31 6.35
C ASN A 34 60.22 24.11 5.02
N MET A 35 59.47 23.02 4.90
CA MET A 35 58.65 22.72 3.72
C MET A 35 57.30 23.45 3.77
N VAL A 36 56.94 24.03 4.91
CA VAL A 36 55.67 24.75 5.10
C VAL A 36 55.90 26.24 4.84
N PRO A 37 55.32 26.81 3.77
CA PRO A 37 55.50 28.23 3.48
C PRO A 37 54.81 29.09 4.56
N PRO A 38 55.33 30.30 4.83
CA PRO A 38 54.65 31.26 5.70
C PRO A 38 53.21 31.51 5.23
N GLY A 39 52.25 31.52 6.16
CA GLY A 39 50.83 31.73 5.85
C GLY A 39 50.10 30.52 5.27
N ALA A 40 50.73 29.33 5.22
CA ALA A 40 50.11 28.11 4.66
C ALA A 40 48.69 27.83 5.16
N LEU A 41 48.44 27.97 6.47
CA LEU A 41 47.11 27.76 7.04
C LEU A 41 46.08 28.77 6.51
N ILE A 42 46.45 30.05 6.45
CA ILE A 42 45.58 31.13 5.96
C ILE A 42 45.26 30.88 4.48
N THR A 43 46.27 30.57 3.67
CA THR A 43 46.09 30.27 2.24
C THR A 43 45.23 29.03 2.03
N PHE A 44 45.40 27.98 2.84
CA PHE A 44 44.59 26.77 2.75
C PHE A 44 43.12 27.07 3.05
N VAL A 45 42.84 27.83 4.11
CA VAL A 45 41.47 28.26 4.45
C VAL A 45 40.88 29.16 3.36
N GLN A 46 41.64 30.15 2.87
CA GLN A 46 41.20 31.04 1.79
C GLN A 46 40.86 30.27 0.50
N LYS A 47 41.71 29.32 0.09
CA LYS A 47 41.45 28.47 -1.08
C LYS A 47 40.29 27.51 -0.84
N GLY A 48 40.13 26.98 0.38
CA GLY A 48 38.99 26.13 0.75
C GLY A 48 37.67 26.88 0.64
N LEU A 49 37.61 28.14 1.09
CA LEU A 49 36.41 28.98 0.93
C LEU A 49 36.12 29.28 -0.54
N GLN A 50 37.14 29.62 -1.33
CA GLN A 50 37.00 29.81 -2.78
C GLN A 50 36.51 28.53 -3.49
N PHE A 51 36.96 27.36 -3.04
CA PHE A 51 36.52 26.08 -3.57
C PHE A 51 35.03 25.86 -3.30
N VAL A 52 34.58 26.08 -2.06
CA VAL A 52 33.16 25.95 -1.69
C VAL A 52 32.28 26.95 -2.45
N GLU A 53 32.74 28.19 -2.63
CA GLU A 53 32.03 29.20 -3.43
C GLU A 53 31.93 28.78 -4.90
N MET A 54 33.00 28.21 -5.47
CA MET A 54 32.99 27.69 -6.84
C MET A 54 32.07 26.47 -6.99
N GLU A 55 32.05 25.54 -6.04
CA GLU A 55 31.10 24.41 -6.05
C GLU A 55 29.64 24.88 -6.00
N ALA A 56 29.35 25.89 -5.17
CA ALA A 56 28.04 26.52 -5.11
C ALA A 56 27.69 27.26 -6.43
N ASN A 57 28.65 27.94 -7.05
CA ASN A 57 28.42 28.64 -8.32
C ASN A 57 28.27 27.68 -9.51
N LEU A 58 28.97 26.54 -9.53
CA LEU A 58 28.79 25.50 -10.55
C LEU A 58 27.42 24.82 -10.42
N SER A 59 26.98 24.53 -9.19
CA SER A 59 25.67 23.89 -8.92
C SER A 59 24.46 24.79 -9.10
N ASN A 60 24.62 26.11 -9.00
CA ASN A 60 23.58 27.11 -9.28
C ASN A 60 23.70 27.74 -10.67
N SER A 61 24.68 27.31 -11.46
CA SER A 61 24.70 27.67 -12.87
C SER A 61 23.54 26.92 -13.52
N ASP A 62 22.45 27.66 -13.75
CA ASP A 62 21.39 27.35 -14.69
C ASP A 62 21.99 27.29 -16.10
N THR A 63 22.95 26.39 -16.27
CA THR A 63 23.72 26.19 -17.48
C THR A 63 23.26 24.87 -18.08
N ASP A 64 22.05 24.96 -18.62
CA ASP A 64 21.68 24.31 -19.89
C ASP A 64 22.84 24.31 -20.92
N VAL A 65 23.85 25.19 -20.78
CA VAL A 65 25.03 25.28 -21.63
C VAL A 65 25.93 24.04 -21.58
N ASP A 66 26.15 23.40 -20.42
CA ASP A 66 27.00 22.18 -20.36
C ASP A 66 26.28 20.97 -20.99
N ASP A 67 24.97 20.84 -20.77
CA ASP A 67 24.12 19.89 -21.49
C ASP A 67 24.06 20.23 -22.99
N ASP A 68 24.08 21.50 -23.37
CA ASP A 68 24.05 21.92 -24.77
C ASP A 68 25.32 21.49 -25.53
N PHE A 69 26.49 21.52 -24.89
CA PHE A 69 27.72 21.00 -25.50
C PHE A 69 27.70 19.48 -25.64
N SER A 70 26.96 18.74 -24.78
CA SER A 70 26.76 17.30 -24.93
C SER A 70 26.00 16.93 -26.23
N PHE A 71 25.22 17.87 -26.77
CA PHE A 71 24.50 17.66 -28.03
C PHE A 71 25.39 17.75 -29.27
N LEU A 72 26.58 18.34 -29.14
CA LEU A 72 27.53 18.60 -30.22
C LEU A 72 28.67 17.59 -30.21
N GLN A 73 29.15 17.20 -31.39
CA GLN A 73 30.40 16.44 -31.47
C GLN A 73 31.60 17.38 -31.41
N PRO A 74 32.76 16.92 -30.89
CA PRO A 74 33.97 17.75 -30.83
C PRO A 74 34.37 18.35 -32.19
N LEU A 75 34.13 17.62 -33.28
CA LEU A 75 34.40 18.10 -34.64
C LEU A 75 33.45 19.22 -35.07
N ASP A 76 32.21 19.26 -34.57
CA ASP A 76 31.24 20.30 -34.88
C ASP A 76 31.74 21.67 -34.40
N LEU A 77 32.35 21.72 -33.22
CA LEU A 77 32.88 22.95 -32.64
C LEU A 77 34.01 23.58 -33.48
N ILE A 78 34.71 22.75 -34.25
CA ILE A 78 35.84 23.17 -35.10
C ILE A 78 35.36 23.50 -36.51
N THR A 79 34.35 22.78 -37.00
CA THR A 79 33.96 22.80 -38.43
C THR A 79 32.73 23.65 -38.73
N LYS A 80 31.87 23.92 -37.74
CA LYS A 80 30.60 24.62 -37.93
C LYS A 80 30.63 26.01 -37.30
N ASP A 81 29.83 26.91 -37.86
CA ASP A 81 29.69 28.25 -37.32
C ASP A 81 28.74 28.30 -36.12
N VAL A 82 28.84 29.38 -35.33
CA VAL A 82 28.07 29.56 -34.09
C VAL A 82 26.56 29.48 -34.34
N HIS A 83 26.06 29.92 -35.48
CA HIS A 83 24.63 29.86 -35.77
C HIS A 83 24.17 28.42 -36.02
N GLN A 84 24.94 27.64 -36.79
CA GLN A 84 24.67 26.21 -37.01
C GLN A 84 24.73 25.40 -35.71
N LEU A 85 25.74 25.66 -34.87
CA LEU A 85 25.87 25.01 -33.55
C LEU A 85 24.64 25.27 -32.67
N ARG A 86 24.19 26.53 -32.59
CA ARG A 86 22.97 26.90 -31.85
C ARG A 86 21.71 26.24 -32.41
N GLN A 87 21.63 26.03 -33.72
CA GLN A 87 20.48 25.39 -34.35
C GLN A 87 20.42 23.90 -34.01
N MET A 88 21.56 23.21 -34.05
CA MET A 88 21.64 21.78 -33.69
C MET A 88 21.30 21.53 -32.22
N ILE A 89 21.80 22.38 -31.32
CA ILE A 89 21.45 22.34 -29.89
C ILE A 89 19.94 22.44 -29.70
N ARG A 90 19.30 23.46 -30.29
CA ARG A 90 17.84 23.65 -30.19
C ARG A 90 17.06 22.48 -30.77
N GLU A 91 17.54 21.90 -31.87
CA GLU A 91 16.88 20.76 -32.50
C GLU A 91 16.96 19.51 -31.64
N LYS A 92 18.16 19.18 -31.11
CA LYS A 92 18.32 18.07 -30.17
C LYS A 92 17.46 18.26 -28.92
N LYS A 93 17.49 19.44 -28.30
CA LYS A 93 16.68 19.75 -27.11
C LYS A 93 15.18 19.56 -27.38
N ARG A 94 14.69 20.01 -28.54
CA ARG A 94 13.28 19.80 -28.96
C ARG A 94 12.95 18.32 -29.17
N ASN A 95 13.87 17.53 -29.74
CA ASN A 95 13.63 16.11 -29.98
C ASN A 95 13.58 15.32 -28.67
N LEU A 96 14.49 15.59 -27.73
CA LEU A 96 14.47 14.96 -26.40
C LEU A 96 13.16 15.28 -25.65
N GLN A 97 12.69 16.53 -25.70
CA GLN A 97 11.43 16.89 -25.06
C GLN A 97 10.24 16.14 -25.67
N LYS A 98 10.19 16.04 -27.00
CA LYS A 98 9.14 15.27 -27.69
C LYS A 98 9.16 13.78 -27.35
N GLU A 99 10.32 13.19 -27.09
CA GLU A 99 10.40 11.79 -26.65
C GLU A 99 9.89 11.62 -25.22
N LYS A 100 10.27 12.51 -24.30
CA LYS A 100 9.77 12.53 -22.92
C LYS A 100 8.25 12.69 -22.86
N ASP A 101 7.69 13.62 -23.64
CA ASP A 101 6.25 13.85 -23.67
C ASP A 101 5.50 12.60 -24.19
N LYS A 102 6.01 11.94 -25.24
CA LYS A 102 5.43 10.69 -25.76
C LYS A 102 5.51 9.52 -24.78
N GLU A 103 6.59 9.43 -24.00
CA GLU A 103 6.74 8.40 -22.97
C GLU A 103 5.74 8.61 -21.84
N SER A 104 5.61 9.86 -21.37
CA SER A 104 4.63 10.25 -20.35
C SER A 104 3.19 9.98 -20.80
N ASP A 105 2.86 10.29 -22.06
CA ASP A 105 1.52 10.02 -22.63
C ASP A 105 1.21 8.51 -22.66
N LYS A 106 2.18 7.67 -23.06
CA LYS A 106 2.03 6.21 -23.06
C LYS A 106 1.84 5.66 -21.65
N GLU A 107 2.58 6.17 -20.68
CA GLU A 107 2.44 5.77 -19.28
C GLU A 107 1.04 6.13 -18.75
N HIS A 108 0.58 7.36 -19.00
CA HIS A 108 -0.76 7.80 -18.63
C HIS A 108 -1.86 6.95 -19.28
N GLU A 109 -1.69 6.55 -20.54
CA GLU A 109 -2.63 5.68 -21.25
C GLU A 109 -2.69 4.28 -20.64
N LEU A 110 -1.54 3.68 -20.30
CA LEU A 110 -1.46 2.38 -19.62
C LEU A 110 -2.11 2.42 -18.24
N VAL A 111 -1.89 3.48 -17.47
CA VAL A 111 -2.53 3.66 -16.16
C VAL A 111 -4.05 3.76 -16.31
N ARG A 112 -4.55 4.55 -17.28
CA ARG A 112 -5.98 4.65 -17.56
C ARG A 112 -6.59 3.30 -17.97
N ALA A 113 -5.88 2.53 -18.79
CA ALA A 113 -6.33 1.19 -19.19
C ALA A 113 -6.45 0.24 -17.98
N ARG A 114 -5.44 0.21 -17.10
CA ARG A 114 -5.46 -0.61 -15.87
C ARG A 114 -6.59 -0.23 -14.93
N VAL A 115 -6.87 1.06 -14.77
CA VAL A 115 -7.98 1.54 -13.93
C VAL A 115 -9.32 1.05 -14.48
N ARG A 116 -9.53 1.15 -15.81
CA ARG A 116 -10.76 0.66 -16.46
C ARG A 116 -10.92 -0.85 -16.31
N GLU A 117 -9.84 -1.61 -16.44
CA GLU A 117 -9.87 -3.07 -16.28
C GLU A 117 -10.23 -3.46 -14.84
N LYS A 118 -9.60 -2.84 -13.85
CA LYS A 118 -9.89 -3.05 -12.43
C LYS A 118 -11.36 -2.76 -12.10
N GLU A 119 -11.91 -1.65 -12.62
CA GLU A 119 -13.32 -1.31 -12.41
C GLU A 119 -14.28 -2.36 -13.01
N ARG A 120 -13.94 -2.96 -14.15
CA ARG A 120 -14.74 -4.05 -14.76
C ARG A 120 -14.71 -5.30 -13.91
N LEU A 121 -13.54 -5.69 -13.39
CA LEU A 121 -13.39 -6.85 -12.51
C LEU A 121 -14.17 -6.67 -11.20
N GLU A 122 -14.08 -5.49 -10.56
CA GLU A 122 -14.83 -5.19 -9.34
C GLU A 122 -16.35 -5.23 -9.57
N ARG A 123 -16.83 -4.79 -10.74
CA ARG A 123 -18.26 -4.90 -11.10
C ARG A 123 -18.70 -6.36 -11.26
N GLN A 124 -17.89 -7.19 -11.92
CA GLN A 124 -18.18 -8.62 -12.06
C GLN A 124 -18.20 -9.33 -10.70
N GLU A 125 -17.22 -9.06 -9.83
CA GLU A 125 -17.18 -9.68 -8.50
C GLU A 125 -18.39 -9.27 -7.65
N ARG A 126 -18.85 -8.01 -7.75
CA ARG A 126 -20.07 -7.56 -7.08
C ARG A 126 -21.32 -8.28 -7.59
N GLN A 127 -21.44 -8.47 -8.90
CA GLN A 127 -22.55 -9.21 -9.50
C GLN A 127 -22.55 -10.67 -9.03
N GLU A 128 -21.40 -11.35 -9.07
CA GLU A 128 -21.30 -12.73 -8.58
C GLU A 128 -21.65 -12.85 -7.10
N ARG A 129 -21.22 -11.89 -6.26
CA ARG A 129 -21.58 -11.88 -4.84
C ARG A 129 -23.08 -11.71 -4.62
N GLN A 130 -23.73 -10.83 -5.38
CA GLN A 130 -25.18 -10.64 -5.31
C GLN A 130 -25.92 -11.92 -5.75
N GLU A 131 -25.52 -12.53 -6.86
CA GLU A 131 -26.13 -13.79 -7.33
C GLU A 131 -25.97 -14.93 -6.32
N ARG A 132 -24.80 -15.03 -5.66
CA ARG A 132 -24.57 -16.02 -4.59
C ARG A 132 -25.47 -15.77 -3.37
N GLN A 133 -25.63 -14.52 -2.97
CA GLN A 133 -26.53 -14.15 -1.88
C GLN A 133 -27.99 -14.47 -2.22
N GLU A 134 -28.47 -14.06 -3.40
CA GLU A 134 -29.83 -14.38 -3.83
C GLU A 134 -30.09 -15.89 -3.91
N LYS A 135 -29.08 -16.66 -4.33
CA LYS A 135 -29.18 -18.12 -4.39
C LYS A 135 -29.26 -18.75 -3.00
N GLN A 136 -28.49 -18.25 -2.04
CA GLN A 136 -28.59 -18.66 -0.63
C GLN A 136 -29.95 -18.31 -0.04
N GLU A 137 -30.44 -17.09 -0.23
CA GLU A 137 -31.75 -16.67 0.26
C GLU A 137 -32.89 -17.51 -0.34
N ARG A 138 -32.80 -17.86 -1.63
CA ARG A 138 -33.76 -18.77 -2.28
C ARG A 138 -33.73 -20.16 -1.67
N GLN A 139 -32.54 -20.70 -1.39
CA GLN A 139 -32.39 -22.01 -0.74
C GLN A 139 -32.97 -21.99 0.68
N GLU A 140 -32.65 -20.97 1.49
CA GLU A 140 -33.20 -20.82 2.84
C GLU A 140 -34.73 -20.71 2.81
N ARG A 141 -35.30 -19.93 1.87
CA ARG A 141 -36.77 -19.83 1.72
C ARG A 141 -37.40 -21.18 1.38
N GLN A 142 -36.77 -21.96 0.49
CA GLN A 142 -37.25 -23.31 0.16
C GLN A 142 -37.17 -24.25 1.37
N GLU A 143 -36.08 -24.23 2.12
CA GLU A 143 -35.93 -25.04 3.34
C GLU A 143 -36.96 -24.67 4.42
N ILE A 144 -37.22 -23.37 4.61
CA ILE A 144 -38.26 -22.90 5.53
C ILE A 144 -39.64 -23.40 5.09
N GLN A 145 -39.96 -23.29 3.79
CA GLN A 145 -41.23 -23.74 3.26
C GLN A 145 -41.41 -25.26 3.42
N GLU A 146 -40.38 -26.07 3.08
CA GLU A 146 -40.43 -27.52 3.30
C GLU A 146 -40.59 -27.88 4.78
N ARG A 147 -39.93 -27.13 5.68
CA ARG A 147 -40.04 -27.36 7.12
C ARG A 147 -41.45 -27.04 7.64
N GLN A 148 -42.07 -25.98 7.15
CA GLN A 148 -43.46 -25.63 7.46
C GLN A 148 -44.43 -26.73 6.96
N GLU A 149 -44.28 -27.18 5.72
CA GLU A 149 -45.11 -28.26 5.17
C GLU A 149 -44.95 -29.57 5.95
N ARG A 150 -43.73 -29.91 6.39
CA ARG A 150 -43.47 -31.08 7.24
C ARG A 150 -44.16 -30.94 8.60
N GLN A 151 -44.10 -29.75 9.22
CA GLN A 151 -44.78 -29.48 10.49
C GLN A 151 -46.30 -29.61 10.35
N GLU A 152 -46.90 -29.00 9.32
CA GLU A 152 -48.34 -29.14 9.07
C GLU A 152 -48.75 -30.60 8.83
N ARG A 153 -47.93 -31.37 8.11
CA ARG A 153 -48.19 -32.79 7.86
C ARG A 153 -48.14 -33.62 9.15
N GLN A 154 -47.19 -33.34 10.04
CA GLN A 154 -47.13 -33.97 11.37
C GLN A 154 -48.36 -33.63 12.20
N GLU A 155 -48.74 -32.35 12.25
CA GLU A 155 -49.90 -31.89 13.02
C GLU A 155 -51.22 -32.51 12.49
N ARG A 156 -51.37 -32.66 11.17
CA ARG A 156 -52.50 -33.37 10.56
C ARG A 156 -52.55 -34.85 10.98
N GLN A 157 -51.40 -35.53 10.98
CA GLN A 157 -51.32 -36.93 11.41
C GLN A 157 -51.62 -37.09 12.90
N GLU A 158 -51.19 -36.15 13.75
CA GLU A 158 -51.53 -36.16 15.18
C GLU A 158 -53.02 -35.95 15.41
N LYS A 159 -53.63 -34.96 14.74
CA LYS A 159 -55.07 -34.71 14.79
C LYS A 159 -55.88 -35.92 14.30
N GLU A 160 -55.42 -36.62 13.29
CA GLU A 160 -56.07 -37.83 12.77
C GLU A 160 -55.98 -38.98 13.79
N LYS A 161 -54.80 -39.24 14.36
CA LYS A 161 -54.62 -40.23 15.45
C LYS A 161 -55.47 -39.90 16.68
N GLU A 162 -55.61 -38.63 17.02
CA GLU A 162 -56.43 -38.19 18.15
C GLU A 162 -57.93 -38.46 17.89
N ARG A 163 -58.42 -38.16 16.68
CA ARG A 163 -59.78 -38.49 16.24
C ARG A 163 -60.04 -40.00 16.21
N GLU A 164 -59.06 -40.81 15.81
CA GLU A 164 -59.19 -42.27 15.87
C GLU A 164 -59.31 -42.78 17.31
N LYS A 165 -58.47 -42.28 18.21
CA LYS A 165 -58.55 -42.61 19.66
C LYS A 165 -59.88 -42.18 20.27
N GLU A 166 -60.43 -41.04 19.87
CA GLU A 166 -61.74 -40.57 20.34
C GLU A 166 -62.87 -41.48 19.88
N LYS A 167 -62.88 -41.88 18.60
CA LYS A 167 -63.84 -42.85 18.05
C LYS A 167 -63.73 -44.22 18.73
N GLU A 168 -62.52 -44.65 19.09
CA GLU A 168 -62.31 -45.91 19.82
C GLU A 168 -62.90 -45.82 21.23
N ARG A 169 -62.66 -44.72 21.96
CA ARG A 169 -63.27 -44.46 23.27
C ARG A 169 -64.79 -44.38 23.22
N GLU A 170 -65.38 -43.84 22.16
CA GLU A 170 -66.84 -43.84 21.99
C GLU A 170 -67.40 -45.25 21.77
N LYS A 171 -66.73 -46.07 20.93
CA LYS A 171 -67.11 -47.47 20.72
C LYS A 171 -67.01 -48.29 22.00
N ASP A 172 -65.99 -48.05 22.83
CA ASP A 172 -65.83 -48.74 24.10
C ASP A 172 -66.95 -48.34 25.09
N LYS A 173 -67.31 -47.05 25.15
CA LYS A 173 -68.47 -46.59 25.94
C LYS A 173 -69.81 -47.17 25.45
N GLU A 174 -69.99 -47.34 24.15
CA GLU A 174 -71.18 -48.01 23.60
C GLU A 174 -71.22 -49.50 23.96
N ARG A 175 -70.07 -50.19 23.95
CA ARG A 175 -69.97 -51.58 24.38
C ARG A 175 -70.26 -51.74 25.87
N GLU A 176 -69.76 -50.83 26.72
CA GLU A 176 -70.09 -50.80 28.15
C GLU A 176 -71.59 -50.57 28.37
N LYS A 177 -72.21 -49.61 27.68
CA LYS A 177 -73.66 -49.39 27.77
C LYS A 177 -74.48 -50.61 27.32
N GLN A 178 -74.10 -51.25 26.22
CA GLN A 178 -74.78 -52.47 25.76
C GLN A 178 -74.65 -53.61 26.77
N HIS A 179 -73.51 -53.72 27.46
CA HIS A 179 -73.29 -54.71 28.51
C HIS A 179 -74.13 -54.39 29.77
N ASP A 180 -74.21 -53.13 30.18
CA ASP A 180 -75.05 -52.70 31.30
C ASP A 180 -76.55 -52.87 31.00
N ASP A 181 -77.00 -52.54 29.79
CA ASP A 181 -78.39 -52.79 29.33
C ASP A 181 -78.72 -54.31 29.31
N GLN A 182 -77.73 -55.16 29.01
CA GLN A 182 -77.87 -56.63 29.07
C GLN A 182 -78.01 -57.13 30.50
N ILE A 183 -77.24 -56.57 31.44
CA ILE A 183 -77.31 -56.89 32.88
C ILE A 183 -78.64 -56.43 33.49
N ASP A 184 -79.13 -55.22 33.16
CA ASP A 184 -80.42 -54.73 33.64
C ASP A 184 -81.61 -55.54 33.09
N THR A 185 -81.47 -56.10 31.88
CA THR A 185 -82.46 -57.02 31.29
C THR A 185 -82.47 -58.38 32.01
N GLU A 186 -81.32 -58.91 32.41
CA GLU A 186 -81.25 -60.16 33.21
C GLU A 186 -81.81 -59.97 34.63
N MET A 187 -81.58 -58.82 35.28
CA MET A 187 -82.11 -58.55 36.62
C MET A 187 -83.62 -58.24 36.66
N THR A 188 -84.23 -57.85 35.53
CA THR A 188 -85.69 -57.63 35.44
C THR A 188 -86.46 -58.90 35.09
N THR A 189 -85.82 -59.92 34.54
CA THR A 189 -86.45 -61.23 34.27
C THR A 189 -86.58 -62.13 35.49
N ASP A 190 -85.77 -61.94 36.54
CA ASP A 190 -85.85 -62.75 37.77
C ASP A 190 -86.87 -62.24 38.82
N GLN A 191 -87.56 -61.12 38.56
CA GLN A 191 -88.69 -60.65 39.39
C GLN A 191 -90.08 -61.11 38.88
N LYS A 192 -90.13 -61.96 37.86
CA LYS A 192 -91.39 -62.42 37.24
C LYS A 192 -91.59 -63.95 37.21
N MET A 193 -90.92 -64.69 38.09
CA MET A 193 -91.32 -66.06 38.47
C MET A 193 -91.82 -66.13 39.91
#